data_AF-A0A2A2G715-F1
#
_entry.id   AF-A0A2A2G715-F1
#
_cell.length_a   1.000
_cell.length_b   1.000
_cell.length_c   1.000
_cell.angle_alpha   90.00
_cell.angle_beta   90.00
_cell.angle_gamma   90.00
#
_symmetry.space_group_name_H-M   'P 1'
#
loop_
_entity.id
_entity.type
_entity.pdbx_description
1 polymer ?
#
loop_
_entity_poly.entity_id
_entity_poly.type
_entity_poly.pdbx_seq_one_letter_code
_entity_poly.pdbx_strand_id
1 'polypeptide(L)'
;MRKTWFWNVDPTWENFSYLLEDQHRAKKVENAFLENKYKKSCLYFAGVSIESLLNKIMRTKLEDEGKSENKIYNTLRYEGFKGKLKKWPKKVFDSSLTLTDKESNLFDLFETFYEMRNTLTHPKHEDHSIYVDLEMTDVSEIKETVSKILLQLFILRDKIFPYWLLGWNFIGFNRDDNHPVILNNSQFLHALSRMGIINSQTAWSADHSDEWQIKNMSSYKSFLSLKKKLNSYPLNEENSENYEGPILTKNWWEY
;
A
#
# COMPACT_ATOMS: atom_id res chain seq x y z
N MET A 1 16.28 13.24 25.83
CA MET A 1 14.85 13.05 25.50
C MET A 1 14.76 12.95 23.99
N ARG A 2 14.59 11.73 23.42
CA ARG A 2 14.44 11.58 21.96
C ARG A 2 13.13 12.27 21.58
N LYS A 3 13.20 13.39 20.85
CA LYS A 3 12.04 13.99 20.20
C LYS A 3 11.55 12.96 19.19
N THR A 4 10.41 12.33 19.44
CA THR A 4 9.78 11.42 18.48
C THR A 4 9.28 12.28 17.31
N TRP A 5 10.06 12.37 16.24
CA TRP A 5 9.82 13.25 15.09
C TRP A 5 8.86 12.68 14.04
N PHE A 6 8.13 11.61 14.34
CA PHE A 6 7.19 11.01 13.38
C PHE A 6 5.82 11.69 13.47
N TRP A 7 5.76 12.97 13.11
CA TRP A 7 4.50 13.66 12.79
C TRP A 7 4.06 13.15 11.40
N ASN A 8 2.83 12.64 11.26
CA ASN A 8 2.25 12.14 9.98
C ASN A 8 2.78 10.82 9.39
N VAL A 9 3.12 9.81 10.20
CA VAL A 9 3.31 8.46 9.63
C VAL A 9 1.95 7.76 9.53
N ASP A 10 1.45 7.57 8.31
CA ASP A 10 0.33 6.66 8.04
C ASP A 10 0.91 5.22 8.00
N PRO A 11 0.57 4.35 8.97
CA PRO A 11 1.16 3.02 9.03
C PRO A 11 0.81 2.14 7.83
N THR A 12 -0.30 2.39 7.14
CA THR A 12 -0.65 1.66 5.93
C THR A 12 0.32 1.99 4.81
N TRP A 13 0.57 3.29 4.60
CA TRP A 13 1.52 3.76 3.60
C TRP A 13 2.95 3.32 3.91
N GLU A 14 3.38 3.45 5.17
CA GLU A 14 4.73 3.09 5.59
C GLU A 14 5.00 1.60 5.33
N ASN A 15 4.14 0.73 5.85
CA ASN A 15 4.27 -0.72 5.65
C ASN A 15 4.18 -1.11 4.18
N PHE A 16 3.30 -0.47 3.41
CA PHE A 16 3.23 -0.71 1.96
C PHE A 16 4.51 -0.24 1.24
N SER A 17 5.13 0.86 1.68
CA SER A 17 6.38 1.35 1.11
C SER A 17 7.55 0.41 1.38
N TYR A 18 7.65 -0.15 2.60
CA TYR A 18 8.64 -1.19 2.90
C TYR A 18 8.40 -2.47 2.10
N LEU A 19 7.13 -2.85 1.86
CA LEU A 19 6.82 -3.97 0.96
C LEU A 19 7.38 -3.73 -0.45
N LEU A 20 7.27 -2.52 -1.00
CA LEU A 20 7.80 -2.20 -2.33
C LEU A 20 9.34 -2.29 -2.36
N GLU A 21 9.99 -1.73 -1.35
CA GLU A 21 11.45 -1.75 -1.19
C GLU A 21 11.97 -3.18 -1.11
N ASP A 22 11.41 -4.00 -0.22
CA ASP A 22 11.86 -5.37 -0.03
C ASP A 22 11.51 -6.28 -1.22
N GLN A 23 10.38 -6.02 -1.90
CA GLN A 23 10.04 -6.70 -3.15
C GLN A 23 11.07 -6.39 -4.25
N HIS A 24 11.61 -5.18 -4.26
CA HIS A 24 12.66 -4.81 -5.21
C HIS A 24 14.00 -5.43 -4.83
N ARG A 25 14.39 -5.37 -3.55
CA ARG A 25 15.64 -5.95 -3.05
C ARG A 25 15.69 -7.47 -3.20
N ALA A 26 14.58 -8.17 -2.94
CA ALA A 26 14.47 -9.61 -3.16
C ALA A 26 14.78 -10.01 -4.61
N LYS A 27 14.41 -9.18 -5.59
CA LYS A 27 14.67 -9.46 -7.02
C LYS A 27 16.08 -9.14 -7.48
N LYS A 28 16.78 -8.24 -6.79
CA LYS A 28 18.11 -7.75 -7.19
C LYS A 28 19.26 -8.44 -6.48
N VAL A 29 19.02 -9.02 -5.30
CA VAL A 29 20.09 -9.60 -4.49
C VAL A 29 20.48 -10.98 -5.02
N GLU A 30 21.79 -11.23 -5.16
CA GLU A 30 22.31 -12.54 -5.62
C GLU A 30 22.45 -13.56 -4.48
N ASN A 31 22.46 -13.07 -3.24
CA ASN A 31 22.63 -13.91 -2.06
C ASN A 31 21.27 -14.49 -1.62
N ALA A 32 21.12 -15.81 -1.72
CA ALA A 32 19.89 -16.53 -1.37
C ALA A 32 19.43 -16.29 0.08
N PHE A 33 20.35 -16.12 1.04
CA PHE A 33 19.98 -15.81 2.41
C PHE A 33 19.35 -14.42 2.54
N LEU A 34 19.90 -13.42 1.86
CA LEU A 34 19.32 -12.07 1.80
C LEU A 34 18.03 -12.05 1.00
N GLU A 35 17.92 -12.81 -0.09
CA GLU A 35 16.68 -12.97 -0.85
C GLU A 35 15.56 -13.49 0.07
N ASN A 36 15.82 -14.60 0.77
CA ASN A 36 14.87 -15.19 1.71
C ASN A 36 14.52 -14.24 2.86
N LYS A 37 15.48 -13.42 3.33
CA LYS A 37 15.20 -12.36 4.31
C LYS A 37 14.21 -11.34 3.74
N TYR A 38 14.42 -10.83 2.53
CA TYR A 38 13.51 -9.85 1.92
C TYR A 38 12.15 -10.45 1.58
N LYS A 39 12.09 -11.72 1.15
CA LYS A 39 10.82 -12.46 0.94
C LYS A 39 10.02 -12.57 2.25
N LYS A 40 10.68 -12.92 3.36
CA LYS A 40 10.05 -12.92 4.70
C LYS A 40 9.52 -11.54 5.08
N SER A 41 10.29 -10.49 4.83
CA SER A 41 9.84 -9.12 5.08
C SER A 41 8.64 -8.74 4.22
N CYS A 42 8.61 -9.11 2.93
CA CYS A 42 7.45 -8.90 2.07
C CYS A 42 6.18 -9.51 2.67
N LEU A 43 6.25 -10.77 3.13
CA LEU A 43 5.14 -11.44 3.79
C LEU A 43 4.68 -10.74 5.07
N TYR A 44 5.64 -10.23 5.86
CA TYR A 44 5.34 -9.44 7.05
C TYR A 44 4.60 -8.15 6.69
N PHE A 45 5.19 -7.33 5.81
CA PHE A 45 4.67 -6.03 5.43
C PHE A 45 3.33 -6.10 4.70
N ALA A 46 3.10 -7.17 3.92
CA ALA A 46 1.82 -7.47 3.29
C ALA A 46 0.67 -7.59 4.30
N GLY A 47 0.88 -8.31 5.41
CA GLY A 47 -0.11 -8.44 6.48
C GLY A 47 -0.36 -7.13 7.20
N VAL A 48 0.70 -6.45 7.64
CA VAL A 48 0.56 -5.24 8.46
C VAL A 48 0.05 -4.03 7.68
N SER A 49 0.30 -3.93 6.36
CA SER A 49 -0.28 -2.88 5.52
C SER A 49 -1.80 -3.02 5.41
N ILE A 50 -2.32 -4.24 5.21
CA ILE A 50 -3.77 -4.49 5.16
C ILE A 50 -4.39 -4.31 6.54
N GLU A 51 -3.75 -4.84 7.59
CA GLU A 51 -4.27 -4.77 8.95
C GLU A 51 -4.38 -3.32 9.45
N SER A 52 -3.36 -2.50 9.18
CA SER A 52 -3.38 -1.09 9.59
C SER A 52 -4.53 -0.32 8.92
N LEU A 53 -4.82 -0.57 7.63
CA LEU A 53 -5.94 0.08 6.96
C LEU A 53 -7.29 -0.39 7.54
N LEU A 54 -7.45 -1.70 7.75
CA LEU A 54 -8.64 -2.27 8.38
C LEU A 54 -8.86 -1.69 9.79
N ASN A 55 -7.79 -1.55 10.58
CA ASN A 55 -7.84 -0.93 11.91
C ASN A 55 -8.27 0.53 11.83
N LYS A 56 -7.73 1.30 10.88
CA LYS A 56 -8.13 2.70 10.64
C LYS A 56 -9.61 2.81 10.29
N ILE A 57 -10.09 1.95 9.38
CA ILE A 57 -11.49 1.89 8.97
C ILE A 57 -12.42 1.55 10.14
N MET A 58 -12.10 0.48 10.88
CA MET A 58 -12.93 0.04 12.01
C MET A 58 -12.91 1.05 13.15
N ARG A 59 -11.77 1.69 13.42
CA ARG A 59 -11.67 2.79 14.38
C ARG A 59 -12.66 3.90 14.03
N THR A 60 -12.63 4.42 12.80
CA THR A 60 -13.56 5.48 12.36
C THR A 60 -15.01 5.07 12.57
N LYS A 61 -15.41 3.85 12.18
CA LYS A 61 -16.77 3.35 12.43
C LYS A 61 -17.14 3.36 13.91
N LEU A 62 -16.26 2.88 14.79
CA LEU A 62 -16.54 2.80 16.23
C LEU A 62 -16.57 4.19 16.89
N GLU A 63 -15.77 5.13 16.38
CA GLU A 63 -15.82 6.54 16.78
C GLU A 63 -17.15 7.18 16.37
N ASP A 64 -17.61 6.96 15.12
CA ASP A 64 -18.91 7.41 14.64
C ASP A 64 -20.09 6.80 15.43
N GLU A 65 -19.93 5.56 15.91
CA GLU A 65 -20.88 4.90 16.82
C GLU A 65 -20.78 5.35 18.30
N GLY A 66 -19.91 6.32 18.60
CA GLY A 66 -19.73 6.86 19.96
C GLY A 66 -19.15 5.86 20.96
N LYS A 67 -18.35 4.87 20.52
CA LYS A 67 -17.69 3.94 21.44
C LYS A 67 -16.57 4.64 22.21
N SER A 68 -16.34 4.21 23.46
CA SER A 68 -15.20 4.68 24.25
C SER A 68 -13.87 4.15 23.72
N GLU A 69 -12.78 4.90 23.97
CA GLU A 69 -11.42 4.51 23.54
C GLU A 69 -11.02 3.10 24.02
N ASN A 70 -11.36 2.73 25.26
CA ASN A 70 -11.09 1.37 25.76
C ASN A 70 -11.81 0.29 24.95
N LYS A 71 -13.05 0.56 24.51
CA LYS A 71 -13.81 -0.38 23.68
C LYS A 71 -13.23 -0.45 22.27
N ILE A 72 -12.86 0.69 21.69
CA ILE A 72 -12.18 0.75 20.39
C ILE A 72 -10.88 -0.05 20.45
N TYR A 73 -10.02 0.23 21.42
CA TYR A 73 -8.75 -0.46 21.62
C TYR A 73 -8.92 -1.99 21.71
N ASN A 74 -9.85 -2.46 22.54
CA ASN A 74 -10.11 -3.89 22.72
C ASN A 74 -10.62 -4.55 21.43
N THR A 75 -11.54 -3.90 20.69
CA THR A 75 -12.01 -4.43 19.40
C THR A 75 -10.88 -4.52 18.38
N LEU A 76 -10.02 -3.50 18.30
CA LEU A 76 -8.89 -3.50 17.37
C LEU A 76 -7.81 -4.52 17.73
N ARG A 77 -7.58 -4.77 19.03
CA ARG A 77 -6.50 -5.64 19.52
C ARG A 77 -6.83 -7.13 19.44
N TYR A 78 -8.04 -7.53 19.82
CA TYR A 78 -8.33 -8.93 20.10
C TYR A 78 -8.98 -9.70 18.93
N GLU A 79 -9.51 -9.03 17.92
CA GLU A 79 -9.97 -9.73 16.71
C GLU A 79 -8.76 -10.14 15.87
N GLY A 80 -8.60 -11.44 15.59
CA GLY A 80 -7.48 -11.93 14.77
C GLY A 80 -7.59 -11.44 13.32
N PHE A 81 -6.44 -11.31 12.64
CA PHE A 81 -6.35 -10.74 11.28
C PHE A 81 -7.36 -11.35 10.28
N LYS A 82 -7.52 -12.68 10.23
CA LYS A 82 -8.53 -13.33 9.36
C LYS A 82 -9.95 -12.85 9.66
N GLY A 83 -10.27 -12.65 10.93
CA GLY A 83 -11.53 -12.07 11.38
C GLY A 83 -11.69 -10.65 10.87
N LYS A 84 -10.64 -9.82 11.00
CA LYS A 84 -10.63 -8.45 10.45
C LYS A 84 -10.89 -8.46 8.95
N LEU A 85 -10.11 -9.23 8.19
CA LEU A 85 -10.18 -9.25 6.72
C LEU A 85 -11.53 -9.74 6.20
N LYS A 86 -12.10 -10.81 6.77
CA LYS A 86 -13.36 -11.41 6.28
C LYS A 86 -14.61 -10.75 6.86
N LYS A 87 -14.59 -10.31 8.11
CA LYS A 87 -15.81 -9.86 8.83
C LYS A 87 -15.95 -8.35 8.87
N TRP A 88 -14.86 -7.58 9.03
CA TRP A 88 -14.97 -6.13 9.19
C TRP A 88 -15.50 -5.40 7.96
N PRO A 89 -15.10 -5.73 6.73
CA PRO A 89 -15.67 -5.07 5.55
C PRO A 89 -17.20 -5.17 5.52
N LYS A 90 -17.74 -6.37 5.79
CA LYS A 90 -19.19 -6.58 5.89
C LYS A 90 -19.83 -5.79 7.03
N LYS A 91 -19.18 -5.70 8.20
CA LYS A 91 -19.67 -4.89 9.32
C LYS A 91 -19.64 -3.38 9.03
N VAL A 92 -18.69 -2.91 8.23
CA VAL A 92 -18.47 -1.48 8.02
C VAL A 92 -19.27 -0.94 6.84
N PHE A 93 -19.31 -1.67 5.74
CA PHE A 93 -19.87 -1.19 4.46
C PHE A 93 -21.20 -1.85 4.10
N ASP A 94 -21.76 -2.68 4.99
CA ASP A 94 -22.91 -3.58 4.74
C ASP A 94 -22.75 -4.45 3.48
N SER A 95 -21.52 -4.56 3.01
CA SER A 95 -21.11 -5.21 1.77
C SER A 95 -19.90 -6.07 2.05
N SER A 96 -19.88 -7.29 1.53
CA SER A 96 -18.66 -8.09 1.51
C SER A 96 -17.60 -7.41 0.62
N LEU A 97 -16.34 -7.74 0.87
CA LEU A 97 -15.31 -7.60 -0.17
C LEU A 97 -15.63 -8.58 -1.30
N THR A 98 -16.58 -8.21 -2.17
CA THR A 98 -16.88 -8.95 -3.40
C THR A 98 -15.93 -8.43 -4.47
N LEU A 99 -14.88 -9.18 -4.72
CA LEU A 99 -14.03 -9.00 -5.88
C LEU A 99 -14.75 -9.62 -7.09
N THR A 100 -14.46 -9.15 -8.31
CA THR A 100 -15.11 -9.69 -9.51
C THR A 100 -14.81 -11.18 -9.67
N ASP A 101 -15.60 -11.95 -10.45
CA ASP A 101 -15.45 -13.41 -10.56
C ASP A 101 -14.04 -13.88 -10.96
N LYS A 102 -13.28 -13.05 -11.70
CA LYS A 102 -11.87 -13.29 -12.09
C LYS A 102 -10.85 -13.09 -10.96
N GLU A 103 -11.30 -12.57 -9.82
CA GLU A 103 -10.49 -12.11 -8.68
C GLU A 103 -10.92 -12.79 -7.37
N SER A 104 -11.88 -13.71 -7.45
CA SER A 104 -12.38 -14.54 -6.35
C SER A 104 -11.27 -15.27 -5.58
N ASN A 105 -10.12 -15.53 -6.22
CA ASN A 105 -8.96 -16.20 -5.62
C ASN A 105 -7.97 -15.26 -4.90
N LEU A 106 -8.18 -13.93 -4.87
CA LEU A 106 -7.22 -13.01 -4.23
C LEU A 106 -7.14 -13.19 -2.71
N PHE A 107 -8.26 -13.52 -2.06
CA PHE A 107 -8.27 -13.78 -0.62
C PHE A 107 -7.61 -15.10 -0.28
N ASP A 108 -7.87 -16.15 -1.05
CA ASP A 108 -7.27 -17.46 -0.83
C ASP A 108 -5.75 -17.39 -1.08
N LEU A 109 -5.33 -16.67 -2.12
CA LEU A 109 -3.91 -16.37 -2.38
C LEU A 109 -3.27 -15.59 -1.23
N PHE A 110 -3.94 -14.55 -0.73
CA PHE A 110 -3.44 -13.82 0.44
C PHE A 110 -3.42 -14.69 1.70
N GLU A 111 -4.40 -15.57 1.90
CA GLU A 111 -4.42 -16.51 3.00
C GLU A 111 -3.23 -17.48 2.94
N THR A 112 -2.85 -17.94 1.75
CA THR A 112 -1.61 -18.71 1.55
C THR A 112 -0.38 -17.94 2.04
N PHE A 113 -0.23 -16.67 1.62
CA PHE A 113 0.89 -15.83 2.07
C PHE A 113 0.86 -15.60 3.60
N TYR A 114 -0.33 -15.37 4.16
CA TYR A 114 -0.51 -15.13 5.59
C TYR A 114 -0.21 -16.38 6.43
N GLU A 115 -0.62 -17.56 5.97
CA GLU A 115 -0.26 -18.83 6.62
C GLU A 115 1.24 -19.10 6.52
N MET A 116 1.86 -18.86 5.36
CA MET A 116 3.31 -18.98 5.20
C MET A 116 4.05 -18.09 6.19
N ARG A 117 3.65 -16.82 6.31
CA ARG A 117 4.18 -15.89 7.31
C ARG A 117 4.05 -16.43 8.73
N ASN A 118 2.89 -16.97 9.08
CA ASN A 118 2.64 -17.50 10.42
C ASN A 118 3.50 -18.72 10.71
N THR A 119 3.67 -19.64 9.76
CA THR A 119 4.55 -20.80 9.91
C THR A 119 6.01 -20.38 10.05
N LEU A 120 6.46 -19.36 9.32
CA LEU A 120 7.81 -18.82 9.45
C LEU A 120 8.06 -18.10 10.78
N THR A 121 7.03 -17.49 11.37
CA THR A 121 7.12 -16.77 12.66
C THR A 121 6.95 -17.70 13.86
N HIS A 122 6.10 -18.70 13.72
CA HIS A 122 5.76 -19.69 14.73
C HIS A 122 5.94 -21.08 14.11
N PRO A 123 7.18 -21.60 14.06
CA PRO A 123 7.45 -22.89 13.42
C PRO A 123 6.68 -23.99 14.14
N LYS A 124 5.78 -24.65 13.39
CA LYS A 124 4.94 -25.76 13.86
C LYS A 124 5.35 -27.11 13.29
N HIS A 125 6.16 -27.11 12.24
CA HIS A 125 6.67 -28.29 11.58
C HIS A 125 8.11 -28.55 12.01
N GLU A 126 8.48 -29.83 12.13
CA GLU A 126 9.85 -30.24 12.41
C GLU A 126 10.75 -30.10 11.17
N ASP A 127 10.16 -30.14 9.97
CA ASP A 127 10.90 -30.00 8.71
C ASP A 127 11.01 -28.53 8.25
N HIS A 128 12.10 -28.23 7.54
CA HIS A 128 12.34 -26.91 6.96
C HIS A 128 11.63 -26.73 5.61
N SER A 129 10.57 -27.50 5.33
CA SER A 129 9.84 -27.51 4.06
C SER A 129 9.29 -26.13 3.67
N ILE A 130 8.86 -25.33 4.65
CA ILE A 130 8.35 -23.97 4.46
C ILE A 130 9.36 -23.03 3.77
N TYR A 131 10.65 -23.31 3.86
CA TYR A 131 11.67 -22.52 3.18
C TYR A 131 11.71 -22.79 1.68
N VAL A 132 11.33 -24.00 1.24
CA VAL A 132 11.15 -24.32 -0.18
C VAL A 132 9.96 -23.54 -0.73
N ASP A 133 8.85 -23.50 0.01
CA ASP A 133 7.67 -22.70 -0.39
C ASP A 133 8.00 -21.20 -0.46
N LEU A 134 8.79 -20.70 0.50
CA LEU A 134 9.28 -19.32 0.50
C LEU A 134 10.15 -19.05 -0.74
N GLU A 135 11.06 -19.95 -1.09
CA GLU A 135 11.92 -19.82 -2.27
C GLU A 135 11.10 -19.78 -3.57
N MET A 136 10.03 -20.57 -3.66
CA MET A 136 9.11 -20.59 -4.80
C MET A 136 8.15 -19.39 -4.86
N THR A 137 8.06 -18.58 -3.81
CA THR A 137 7.12 -17.47 -3.74
C THR A 137 7.55 -16.28 -4.62
N ASP A 138 6.66 -15.83 -5.51
CA ASP A 138 6.87 -14.60 -6.27
C ASP A 138 6.46 -13.36 -5.44
N VAL A 139 7.47 -12.56 -5.06
CA VAL A 139 7.26 -11.30 -4.34
C VAL A 139 6.44 -10.28 -5.13
N SER A 140 6.42 -10.38 -6.46
CA SER A 140 5.55 -9.55 -7.31
C SER A 140 4.09 -9.86 -7.04
N GLU A 141 3.75 -11.14 -6.95
CA GLU A 141 2.39 -11.61 -6.71
C GLU A 141 1.89 -11.18 -5.33
N ILE A 142 2.75 -11.21 -4.30
CA ILE A 142 2.46 -10.65 -2.97
C ILE A 142 2.07 -9.16 -3.11
N LYS A 143 2.95 -8.36 -3.73
CA LYS A 143 2.74 -6.92 -3.90
C LYS A 143 1.45 -6.62 -4.65
N GLU A 144 1.18 -7.34 -5.74
CA GLU A 144 -0.03 -7.15 -6.54
C GLU A 144 -1.29 -7.52 -5.76
N THR A 145 -1.26 -8.64 -5.03
CA THR A 145 -2.38 -9.07 -4.19
C THR A 145 -2.70 -8.03 -3.12
N VAL A 146 -1.69 -7.54 -2.40
CA VAL A 146 -1.85 -6.48 -1.38
C VAL A 146 -2.39 -5.20 -2.00
N SER A 147 -1.85 -4.76 -3.15
CA SER A 147 -2.31 -3.55 -3.84
C SER A 147 -3.81 -3.65 -4.18
N LYS A 148 -4.26 -4.81 -4.67
CA LYS A 148 -5.66 -5.04 -5.05
C LYS A 148 -6.58 -5.09 -3.83
N ILE A 149 -6.17 -5.72 -2.73
CA ILE A 149 -6.95 -5.75 -1.49
C ILE A 149 -7.11 -4.33 -0.92
N LEU A 150 -6.02 -3.57 -0.83
CA LEU A 150 -6.07 -2.19 -0.36
C LEU A 150 -6.95 -1.31 -1.26
N LEU A 151 -6.81 -1.42 -2.58
CA LEU A 151 -7.65 -0.73 -3.55
C LEU A 151 -9.14 -1.03 -3.34
N GLN A 152 -9.50 -2.31 -3.17
CA GLN A 152 -10.88 -2.70 -2.94
C GLN A 152 -11.43 -2.09 -1.64
N LEU A 153 -10.62 -1.99 -0.59
CA LEU A 153 -11.00 -1.31 0.64
C LEU A 153 -11.25 0.19 0.44
N PHE A 154 -10.53 0.86 -0.47
CA PHE A 154 -10.84 2.26 -0.84
C PHE A 154 -12.13 2.37 -1.65
N ILE A 155 -12.34 1.47 -2.61
CA ILE A 155 -13.56 1.43 -3.43
C ILE A 155 -14.81 1.22 -2.56
N LEU A 156 -14.77 0.27 -1.61
CA LEU A 156 -15.88 0.02 -0.69
C LEU A 156 -16.20 1.22 0.22
N ARG A 157 -15.24 2.11 0.45
CA ARG A 157 -15.42 3.34 1.23
C ARG A 157 -15.95 4.51 0.41
N ASP A 158 -16.19 4.30 -0.88
CA ASP A 158 -16.46 5.36 -1.85
C ASP A 158 -15.39 6.47 -1.77
N LYS A 159 -14.11 6.06 -1.74
CA LYS A 159 -12.96 6.95 -1.69
C LYS A 159 -12.05 6.71 -2.88
N ILE A 160 -11.49 7.80 -3.40
CA ILE A 160 -10.35 7.72 -4.32
C ILE A 160 -9.18 7.01 -3.65
N PHE A 161 -8.51 6.13 -4.37
CA PHE A 161 -7.33 5.46 -3.88
C PHE A 161 -6.14 6.42 -3.87
N PRO A 162 -5.23 6.33 -2.88
CA PRO A 162 -4.04 7.18 -2.83
C PRO A 162 -3.00 6.76 -3.87
N TYR A 163 -2.26 7.73 -4.42
CA TYR A 163 -1.27 7.49 -5.49
C TYR A 163 -0.23 6.44 -5.11
N TRP A 164 0.15 6.34 -3.83
CA TRP A 164 1.19 5.43 -3.38
C TRP A 164 0.87 3.95 -3.62
N LEU A 165 -0.41 3.57 -3.76
CA LEU A 165 -0.81 2.22 -4.17
C LEU A 165 -0.30 1.83 -5.57
N LEU A 166 0.01 2.83 -6.40
CA LEU A 166 0.60 2.64 -7.73
C LEU A 166 2.09 2.28 -7.64
N GLY A 167 2.71 2.35 -6.46
CA GLY A 167 4.13 2.06 -6.22
C GLY A 167 5.04 3.28 -6.32
N TRP A 168 4.51 4.48 -6.10
CA TRP A 168 5.26 5.74 -6.15
C TRP A 168 5.26 6.42 -4.80
N ASN A 169 6.37 7.07 -4.46
CA ASN A 169 6.55 7.85 -3.25
C ASN A 169 7.18 9.20 -3.58
N PHE A 170 6.90 10.21 -2.75
CA PHE A 170 7.62 11.48 -2.83
C PHE A 170 8.86 11.41 -1.96
N ILE A 171 9.95 12.04 -2.38
CA ILE A 171 11.19 12.26 -1.61
C ILE A 171 11.56 13.75 -1.61
N GLY A 172 12.53 14.18 -0.81
CA GLY A 172 13.05 15.55 -0.85
C GLY A 172 12.23 16.57 -0.07
N PHE A 173 11.33 16.12 0.82
CA PHE A 173 10.62 17.04 1.71
C PHE A 173 11.59 17.65 2.72
N ASN A 174 11.50 18.97 2.94
CA ASN A 174 12.45 19.73 3.77
C ASN A 174 13.93 19.58 3.35
N ARG A 175 14.21 19.30 2.06
CA ARG A 175 15.57 19.08 1.52
C ARG A 175 16.25 17.81 2.07
N ASP A 176 15.46 16.83 2.50
CA ASP A 176 15.96 15.49 2.83
C ASP A 176 15.54 14.51 1.73
N ASP A 177 16.45 14.27 0.81
CA ASP A 177 16.22 13.36 -0.32
C ASP A 177 16.21 11.89 0.11
N ASN A 178 16.70 11.58 1.33
CA ASN A 178 16.82 10.21 1.83
C ASN A 178 15.53 9.67 2.47
N HIS A 179 14.50 10.52 2.61
CA HIS A 179 13.30 10.16 3.35
C HIS A 179 12.03 10.29 2.51
N PRO A 180 11.27 9.18 2.34
CA PRO A 180 10.01 9.25 1.64
C PRO A 180 9.00 10.04 2.49
N VAL A 181 8.13 10.77 1.83
CA VAL A 181 7.05 11.54 2.45
C VAL A 181 5.70 11.13 1.86
N ILE A 182 4.70 11.07 2.72
CA ILE A 182 3.31 10.93 2.29
C ILE A 182 2.73 12.32 1.99
N LEU A 183 2.44 12.60 0.72
CA LEU A 183 1.70 13.79 0.30
C LEU A 183 0.26 13.43 -0.07
N ASN A 184 -0.55 14.42 -0.41
CA ASN A 184 -1.91 14.18 -0.91
C ASN A 184 -1.91 13.92 -2.43
N ASN A 185 -3.05 13.44 -2.94
CA ASN A 185 -3.20 13.20 -4.38
C ASN A 185 -3.13 14.48 -5.21
N SER A 186 -3.42 15.66 -4.66
CA SER A 186 -3.24 16.94 -5.38
C SER A 186 -1.78 17.17 -5.76
N GLN A 187 -0.82 16.88 -4.87
CA GLN A 187 0.61 16.93 -5.20
C GLN A 187 0.99 15.91 -6.28
N PHE A 188 0.38 14.72 -6.23
CA PHE A 188 0.55 13.73 -7.28
C PHE A 188 0.03 14.23 -8.64
N LEU A 189 -1.08 14.96 -8.72
CA LEU A 189 -1.55 15.57 -9.96
C LEU A 189 -0.56 16.61 -10.52
N HIS A 190 0.07 17.42 -9.67
CA HIS A 190 1.13 18.33 -10.12
C HIS A 190 2.33 17.58 -10.70
N ALA A 191 2.75 16.48 -10.05
CA ALA A 191 3.79 15.59 -10.59
C ALA A 191 3.39 15.00 -11.95
N LEU A 192 2.16 14.47 -12.08
CA LEU A 192 1.65 13.96 -13.36
C LEU A 192 1.63 15.04 -14.46
N SER A 193 1.36 16.30 -14.11
CA SER A 193 1.40 17.41 -15.06
C SER A 193 2.82 17.72 -15.52
N ARG A 194 3.81 17.70 -14.61
CA ARG A 194 5.23 17.86 -14.97
C ARG A 194 5.72 16.72 -15.84
N MET A 195 5.25 15.50 -15.56
CA MET A 195 5.53 14.30 -16.35
C MET A 195 4.87 14.32 -17.73
N GLY A 196 4.00 15.30 -18.03
CA GLY A 196 3.24 15.37 -19.28
C GLY A 196 2.13 14.32 -19.42
N ILE A 197 1.78 13.63 -18.32
CA ILE A 197 0.71 12.60 -18.31
C ILE A 197 -0.68 13.25 -18.31
N ILE A 198 -0.81 14.41 -17.69
CA ILE A 198 -2.02 15.23 -17.67
C ILE A 198 -1.68 16.68 -18.06
N ASN A 199 -2.70 17.45 -18.47
CA ASN A 199 -2.51 18.87 -18.74
C ASN A 199 -2.41 19.68 -17.43
N SER A 200 -1.78 20.85 -17.50
CA SER A 200 -1.62 21.73 -16.34
C SER A 200 -2.96 22.18 -15.76
N GLN A 201 -3.94 22.52 -16.59
CA GLN A 201 -5.26 22.94 -16.13
C GLN A 201 -5.91 21.92 -15.18
N THR A 202 -5.70 20.63 -15.40
CA THR A 202 -6.19 19.54 -14.54
C THR A 202 -5.55 19.57 -13.16
N ALA A 203 -4.25 19.90 -13.06
CA ALA A 203 -3.54 19.93 -11.79
C ALA A 203 -3.81 21.21 -10.99
N TRP A 204 -3.98 22.36 -11.66
CA TRP A 204 -4.05 23.67 -11.00
C TRP A 204 -5.46 24.17 -10.69
N SER A 205 -6.50 23.54 -11.25
CA SER A 205 -7.91 23.86 -10.96
C SER A 205 -8.51 22.82 -10.02
N ALA A 206 -9.11 23.27 -8.91
CA ALA A 206 -9.74 22.38 -7.92
C ALA A 206 -10.81 21.47 -8.55
N ASP A 207 -11.77 22.04 -9.28
CA ASP A 207 -12.85 21.28 -9.92
C ASP A 207 -12.32 20.23 -10.91
N HIS A 208 -11.40 20.63 -11.81
CA HIS A 208 -10.81 19.72 -12.79
C HIS A 208 -9.96 18.62 -12.12
N SER A 209 -9.27 18.95 -11.02
CA SER A 209 -8.51 18.00 -10.22
C SER A 209 -9.42 16.94 -9.60
N ASP A 210 -10.56 17.35 -9.02
CA ASP A 210 -11.50 16.45 -8.38
C ASP A 210 -12.20 15.54 -9.40
N GLU A 211 -12.68 16.11 -10.51
CA GLU A 211 -13.26 15.34 -11.62
C GLU A 211 -12.26 14.30 -12.17
N TRP A 212 -11.01 14.70 -12.34
CA TRP A 212 -9.98 13.80 -12.84
C TRP A 212 -9.68 12.68 -11.85
N GLN A 213 -9.55 12.98 -10.56
CA GLN A 213 -9.32 11.97 -9.52
C GLN A 213 -10.49 11.00 -9.42
N ILE A 214 -11.73 11.47 -9.42
CA ILE A 214 -12.91 10.61 -9.43
C ILE A 214 -12.89 9.71 -10.67
N LYS A 215 -12.55 10.23 -11.85
CA LYS A 215 -12.51 9.44 -13.08
C LYS A 215 -11.37 8.43 -13.13
N ASN A 216 -10.19 8.76 -12.60
CA ASN A 216 -8.96 8.00 -12.81
C ASN A 216 -8.45 7.26 -11.55
N MET A 217 -9.06 7.49 -10.38
CA MET A 217 -8.59 6.95 -9.10
C MET A 217 -9.71 6.35 -8.22
N SER A 218 -10.88 6.04 -8.77
CA SER A 218 -12.04 5.52 -8.00
C SER A 218 -12.39 4.05 -8.27
N SER A 219 -11.75 3.41 -9.26
CA SER A 219 -12.15 2.07 -9.71
C SER A 219 -10.96 1.19 -10.06
N TYR A 220 -11.20 -0.12 -10.09
CA TYR A 220 -10.20 -1.10 -10.51
C TYR A 220 -9.68 -0.87 -11.93
N LYS A 221 -10.59 -0.59 -12.87
CA LYS A 221 -10.24 -0.28 -14.27
C LYS A 221 -9.34 0.95 -14.34
N SER A 222 -9.66 1.98 -13.56
CA SER A 222 -8.87 3.21 -13.51
C SER A 222 -7.48 3.00 -12.89
N PHE A 223 -7.39 2.18 -11.84
CA PHE A 223 -6.12 1.76 -11.23
C PHE A 223 -5.21 1.06 -12.24
N LEU A 224 -5.72 0.05 -12.95
CA LEU A 224 -4.93 -0.66 -13.97
C LEU A 224 -4.49 0.26 -15.11
N SER A 225 -5.37 1.16 -15.56
CA SER A 225 -5.06 2.12 -16.60
C SER A 225 -3.93 3.07 -16.19
N LEU A 226 -4.02 3.63 -14.97
CA LEU A 226 -3.03 4.57 -14.46
C LEU A 226 -1.71 3.87 -14.12
N LYS A 227 -1.75 2.68 -13.48
CA LYS A 227 -0.57 1.84 -13.24
C LYS A 227 0.17 1.54 -14.54
N LYS A 228 -0.54 1.18 -15.61
CA LYS A 228 0.07 0.94 -16.93
C LYS A 228 0.80 2.17 -17.48
N LYS A 229 0.16 3.35 -17.44
CA LYS A 229 0.77 4.62 -17.90
C LYS A 229 2.01 4.98 -17.09
N LEU A 230 1.96 4.79 -15.78
CA LEU A 230 3.09 5.09 -14.91
C LEU A 230 4.23 4.09 -15.04
N ASN A 231 3.92 2.82 -15.29
CA ASN A 231 4.95 1.80 -15.50
C ASN A 231 5.80 2.08 -16.75
N SER A 232 5.25 2.73 -17.78
CA SER A 232 6.02 3.18 -18.96
C SER A 232 6.89 4.41 -18.72
N TYR A 233 6.70 5.13 -17.61
CA TYR A 233 7.51 6.30 -17.28
C TYR A 233 8.83 5.89 -16.61
N PRO A 234 9.92 6.70 -16.74
CA PRO A 234 11.14 6.55 -15.96
C PRO A 234 10.92 6.37 -14.44
N LEU A 235 11.98 5.94 -13.74
CA LEU A 235 11.94 5.65 -12.30
C LEU A 235 11.58 6.87 -11.45
N ASN A 236 11.95 8.06 -11.92
CA ASN A 236 11.69 9.34 -11.26
C ASN A 236 10.91 10.23 -12.21
N GLU A 237 10.12 11.16 -11.68
CA GLU A 237 9.70 12.31 -12.48
C GLU A 237 10.95 13.08 -12.92
N GLU A 238 10.98 13.53 -14.17
CA GLU A 238 12.09 14.35 -14.66
C GLU A 238 12.07 15.69 -13.92
N ASN A 239 13.18 16.00 -13.27
CA ASN A 239 13.32 17.25 -12.57
C ASN A 239 13.69 18.33 -13.58
N SER A 240 12.86 19.36 -13.75
CA SER A 240 13.32 20.58 -14.41
C SER A 240 14.48 21.15 -13.59
N GLU A 241 15.55 21.65 -14.22
CA GLU A 241 16.78 22.16 -13.54
C GLU A 241 16.52 23.17 -12.40
N ASN A 242 15.31 23.74 -12.30
CA ASN A 242 14.91 24.76 -11.33
C ASN A 242 13.82 24.33 -10.32
N TYR A 243 13.44 23.04 -10.23
CA TYR A 243 12.42 22.60 -9.26
C TYR A 243 13.05 22.10 -7.96
N GLU A 244 12.80 22.85 -6.88
CA GLU A 244 13.29 22.56 -5.51
C GLU A 244 12.26 21.84 -4.62
N GLY A 245 11.18 21.31 -5.21
CA GLY A 245 10.11 20.65 -4.45
C GLY A 245 10.29 19.13 -4.34
N PRO A 246 9.37 18.44 -3.63
CA PRO A 246 9.41 16.99 -3.52
C PRO A 246 9.30 16.30 -4.88
N ILE A 247 10.11 15.25 -5.07
CA ILE A 247 10.21 14.48 -6.33
C ILE A 247 9.45 13.17 -6.20
N LEU A 248 8.61 12.86 -7.18
CA LEU A 248 7.91 11.57 -7.27
C LEU A 248 8.83 10.48 -7.86
N THR A 249 9.00 9.36 -7.16
CA THR A 249 9.87 8.24 -7.56
C THR A 249 9.29 6.86 -7.25
N LYS A 250 9.69 5.85 -8.02
CA LYS A 250 9.44 4.41 -7.76
C LYS A 250 10.48 3.80 -6.81
N ASN A 251 11.67 4.38 -6.70
CA ASN A 251 12.83 3.82 -6.01
C ASN A 251 13.36 4.79 -4.94
N TRP A 252 12.49 5.22 -4.03
CA TRP A 252 12.85 6.18 -2.98
C TRP A 252 13.99 5.70 -2.07
N TRP A 253 14.24 4.39 -1.98
CA TRP A 253 15.33 3.79 -1.21
C TRP A 253 16.70 3.80 -1.90
N GLU A 254 16.80 4.33 -3.13
CA GLU A 254 18.06 4.48 -3.87
C GLU A 254 18.67 5.89 -3.73
N TYR A 255 18.02 6.79 -2.98
CA TYR A 255 18.47 8.15 -2.70
C TYR A 255 19.24 8.26 -1.38
#